data_AF-A0A966VY75-F1
#
_entry.id   AF-A0A966VY75-F1
#
_cell.length_a   1.000
_cell.length_b   1.000
_cell.length_c   1.000
_cell.angle_alpha   90.00
_cell.angle_beta   90.00
_cell.angle_gamma   90.00
#
_symmetry.space_group_name_H-M   'P 1'
#
loop_
_entity.id
_entity.type
_entity.pdbx_description
1 polymer ?
#
loop_
_entity_poly.entity_id
_entity_poly.type
_entity_poly.pdbx_seq_one_letter_code
_entity_poly.pdbx_strand_id
1 'polypeptide(L)'
;MTLVAAVLAGCTAIKTWQASEDHGDKPGTGFKLKVANGRVVSGRFYLLDPEHPQDFQRKWSVPIRITASDSKSVQFEFDLGPAQKKRLSLRFLKSLEQEPVEADLRDESGTSIPTRLKFTPAGSSP
;
A
#
# COMPACT_ATOMS: atom_id res chain seq x y z
N MET A 1 2.87 45.59 12.04
CA MET A 1 2.17 44.79 11.01
C MET A 1 2.35 43.32 11.37
N THR A 2 1.37 42.72 12.03
CA THR A 2 1.43 41.33 12.49
C THR A 2 0.90 40.45 11.37
N LEU A 3 1.78 39.67 10.74
CA LEU A 3 1.39 38.67 9.76
C LEU A 3 0.67 37.54 10.49
N VAL A 4 -0.64 37.46 10.30
CA VAL A 4 -1.46 36.33 10.74
C VAL A 4 -1.08 35.15 9.83
N ALA A 5 -0.34 34.18 10.38
CA ALA A 5 -0.14 32.90 9.73
C ALA A 5 -1.50 32.19 9.69
N ALA A 6 -2.17 32.23 8.54
CA ALA A 6 -3.34 31.42 8.27
C ALA A 6 -2.89 29.94 8.25
N VAL A 7 -3.07 29.26 9.39
CA VAL A 7 -3.01 27.81 9.48
C VAL A 7 -4.22 27.29 8.71
N LEU A 8 -4.07 27.11 7.40
CA LEU A 8 -4.99 26.29 6.63
C LEU A 8 -4.82 24.85 7.11
N ALA A 9 -5.61 24.50 8.13
CA ALA A 9 -5.97 23.13 8.43
C ALA A 9 -6.83 22.60 7.26
N GLY A 10 -6.21 22.43 6.09
CA GLY A 10 -6.76 21.61 5.03
C GLY A 10 -6.77 20.19 5.56
N CYS A 11 -7.94 19.71 6.02
CA CYS A 11 -8.17 18.30 6.24
C CYS A 11 -7.81 17.57 4.95
N THR A 12 -6.58 17.06 4.88
CA THR A 12 -6.15 16.27 3.74
C THR A 12 -6.95 14.98 3.81
N ALA A 13 -7.86 14.76 2.85
CA ALA A 13 -8.65 13.55 2.81
C ALA A 13 -7.72 12.34 2.69
N ILE A 14 -7.64 11.54 3.75
CA ILE A 14 -6.86 10.30 3.75
C ILE A 14 -7.70 9.25 3.05
N LYS A 15 -7.27 8.83 1.85
CA LYS A 15 -7.84 7.69 1.15
C LYS A 15 -7.17 6.41 1.62
N THR A 16 -7.92 5.33 1.73
CA THR A 16 -7.35 4.00 1.99
C THR A 16 -7.53 3.15 0.75
N TRP A 17 -6.43 2.61 0.24
CA TRP A 17 -6.37 1.71 -0.90
C TRP A 17 -6.03 0.31 -0.43
N GLN A 18 -6.66 -0.71 -1.01
CA GLN A 18 -6.33 -2.10 -0.73
C GLN A 18 -6.16 -2.91 -2.01
N ALA A 19 -5.16 -3.77 -2.04
CA ALA A 19 -4.94 -4.72 -3.12
C ALA A 19 -4.56 -6.07 -2.51
N SER A 20 -5.01 -7.16 -3.14
CA SER A 20 -4.60 -8.50 -2.79
C SER A 20 -4.19 -9.29 -4.02
N GLU A 21 -3.30 -10.25 -3.81
CA GLU A 21 -2.91 -11.26 -4.77
C GLU A 21 -3.45 -12.61 -4.30
N ASP A 22 -4.12 -13.30 -5.20
CA ASP A 22 -4.50 -14.69 -5.01
C ASP A 22 -3.37 -15.57 -5.56
N HIS A 23 -2.87 -16.48 -4.73
CA HIS A 23 -1.84 -17.46 -5.10
C HIS A 23 -2.41 -18.88 -5.18
N GLY A 24 -3.73 -19.05 -5.27
CA GLY A 24 -4.40 -20.35 -5.39
C GLY A 24 -4.32 -21.14 -4.08
N ASP A 25 -3.38 -22.07 -4.00
CA ASP A 25 -3.18 -22.96 -2.84
C ASP A 25 -2.31 -22.33 -1.73
N LYS A 26 -1.66 -21.20 -2.01
CA LYS A 26 -0.79 -20.50 -1.06
C LYS A 26 -1.46 -19.29 -0.45
N PRO A 27 -1.07 -18.91 0.80
CA PRO A 27 -1.48 -17.66 1.42
C PRO A 27 -1.29 -16.48 0.45
N GLY A 28 -2.40 -15.82 0.13
CA GLY A 28 -2.39 -14.59 -0.65
C GLY A 28 -1.56 -13.52 0.04
N THR A 29 -1.12 -12.50 -0.68
CA THR A 29 -0.51 -11.32 -0.06
C THR A 29 -1.40 -10.11 -0.26
N GLY A 30 -1.40 -9.19 0.71
CA GLY A 30 -2.25 -8.02 0.69
C GLY A 30 -1.54 -6.75 1.11
N PHE A 31 -1.90 -5.64 0.49
CA PHE A 31 -1.45 -4.31 0.84
C PHE A 31 -2.65 -3.45 1.20
N LYS A 32 -2.58 -2.75 2.33
CA LYS A 32 -3.51 -1.66 2.66
C LYS A 32 -2.71 -0.39 2.87
N LEU A 33 -2.90 0.59 1.99
CA LEU A 33 -2.14 1.83 1.95
C LEU A 33 -3.04 3.00 2.32
N LYS A 34 -2.55 3.89 3.19
CA LYS A 34 -3.18 5.20 3.42
C LYS A 34 -2.47 6.23 2.58
N VAL A 35 -3.24 6.99 1.81
CA VAL A 35 -2.75 8.01 0.87
C VAL A 35 -3.29 9.37 1.24
N ALA A 36 -2.41 10.36 1.25
CA ALA A 36 -2.71 11.77 1.50
C ALA A 36 -1.89 12.62 0.52
N ASN A 37 -2.53 13.61 -0.12
CA ASN A 37 -1.88 14.49 -1.11
C ASN A 37 -1.09 13.72 -2.19
N GLY A 38 -1.71 12.67 -2.75
CA GLY A 38 -1.12 11.83 -3.80
C GLY A 38 0.09 11.01 -3.36
N ARG A 39 0.35 10.86 -2.06
CA ARG A 39 1.49 10.08 -1.52
C ARG A 39 1.05 9.07 -0.48
N VAL A 40 1.76 7.95 -0.40
CA VAL A 40 1.53 6.95 0.66
C VAL A 40 2.13 7.48 1.96
N VAL A 41 1.32 7.54 3.02
CA VAL A 41 1.74 8.06 4.34
C VAL A 41 1.86 6.96 5.40
N SER A 42 1.16 5.85 5.22
CA SER A 42 1.33 4.63 6.02
C SER A 42 0.73 3.43 5.30
N GLY A 43 1.01 2.22 5.79
CA GLY A 43 0.35 1.04 5.27
C GLY A 43 0.59 -0.21 6.11
N ARG A 44 -0.02 -1.31 5.68
CA ARG A 44 0.16 -2.63 6.26
C ARG A 44 0.31 -3.67 5.16
N PHE A 45 1.16 -4.63 5.41
CA PHE A 45 1.27 -5.88 4.66
C PHE A 45 0.46 -6.97 5.37
N TYR A 46 -0.21 -7.81 4.60
CA TYR A 46 -1.03 -8.91 5.10
C TYR A 46 -0.58 -10.22 4.48
N LEU A 47 -0.54 -11.27 5.31
CA LEU A 47 -0.57 -12.66 4.84
C LEU A 47 -2.04 -13.09 4.86
N LEU A 48 -2.62 -13.22 3.67
CA LEU A 48 -4.00 -13.57 3.45
C LEU A 48 -4.15 -15.09 3.38
N ASP A 49 -5.38 -15.55 3.58
CA ASP A 49 -5.72 -16.97 3.57
C ASP A 49 -6.07 -17.36 2.14
N PRO A 50 -5.54 -18.49 1.65
CA PRO A 50 -5.85 -18.94 0.30
C PRO A 50 -7.36 -19.13 0.05
N GLU A 51 -8.13 -19.55 1.06
CA GLU A 51 -9.58 -19.78 0.90
C GLU A 51 -10.38 -18.46 0.84
N HIS A 52 -9.79 -17.38 1.37
CA HIS A 52 -10.40 -16.06 1.45
C HIS A 52 -9.37 -14.95 1.17
N PRO A 53 -8.84 -14.85 -0.07
CA PRO A 53 -7.71 -13.98 -0.42
C PRO A 53 -8.08 -12.49 -0.52
N GLN A 54 -9.31 -12.13 -0.16
CA GLN A 54 -9.81 -10.76 -0.10
C GLN A 54 -10.28 -10.37 1.32
N ASP A 55 -10.28 -11.30 2.27
CA ASP A 55 -10.69 -11.03 3.64
C ASP A 55 -9.49 -10.49 4.44
N PHE A 56 -9.44 -9.17 4.61
CA PHE A 56 -8.41 -8.50 5.42
C PHE A 56 -8.70 -8.51 6.94
N GLN A 57 -9.84 -9.05 7.40
CA GLN A 57 -10.24 -9.06 8.81
C GLN A 57 -9.69 -10.29 9.56
N ARG A 58 -9.60 -11.44 8.89
CA ARG A 58 -9.22 -12.72 9.52
C ARG A 58 -7.71 -12.99 9.57
N LYS A 59 -6.85 -11.99 9.40
CA LYS A 59 -5.46 -12.21 8.91
C LYS A 59 -4.36 -11.61 9.77
N TRP A 60 -3.19 -12.24 9.66
CA TRP A 60 -1.95 -11.71 10.22
C TRP A 60 -1.44 -10.53 9.37
N SER A 61 -1.02 -9.46 10.04
CA SER A 61 -0.52 -8.27 9.34
C SER A 61 0.56 -7.55 10.12
N VAL A 62 1.46 -6.91 9.37
CA VAL A 62 2.54 -6.09 9.93
C VAL A 62 2.51 -4.69 9.31
N PRO A 63 2.89 -3.67 10.10
CA PRO A 63 3.03 -2.32 9.56
C PRO A 63 4.18 -2.28 8.55
N ILE A 64 4.01 -1.52 7.47
CA ILE A 64 5.13 -1.19 6.58
C ILE A 64 5.80 0.10 7.07
N ARG A 65 7.13 0.12 7.07
CA ARG A 65 7.94 1.32 7.27
C ARG A 65 8.29 1.90 5.90
N ILE A 66 7.73 3.07 5.59
CA ILE A 66 8.02 3.77 4.34
C ILE A 66 9.43 4.36 4.42
N THR A 67 10.27 4.05 3.43
CA THR A 67 11.64 4.56 3.32
C THR A 67 11.74 5.66 2.27
N ALA A 68 10.90 5.62 1.24
CA ALA A 68 10.75 6.68 0.25
C ALA A 68 9.33 6.65 -0.33
N SER A 69 8.76 7.81 -0.64
CA SER A 69 7.49 7.89 -1.37
C SER A 69 7.40 9.15 -2.20
N ASP A 70 6.93 8.98 -3.43
CA ASP A 70 6.53 10.05 -4.34
C ASP A 70 5.12 9.76 -4.91
N SER A 71 4.70 10.48 -5.96
CA SER A 71 3.37 10.34 -6.55
C SER A 71 3.16 9.09 -7.41
N LYS A 72 4.25 8.39 -7.77
CA LYS A 72 4.27 7.20 -8.64
C LYS A 72 5.00 6.01 -8.04
N SER A 73 5.62 6.16 -6.87
CA SER A 73 6.30 5.07 -6.20
C SER A 73 6.24 5.17 -4.68
N VAL A 74 6.28 4.01 -4.04
CA VAL A 74 6.58 3.89 -2.60
C VAL A 74 7.56 2.75 -2.39
N GLN A 75 8.63 3.04 -1.66
CA GLN A 75 9.56 2.04 -1.14
C GLN A 75 9.28 1.86 0.35
N PHE A 76 9.27 0.60 0.78
CA PHE A 76 8.95 0.28 2.16
C PHE A 76 9.61 -1.02 2.61
N GLU A 77 9.68 -1.15 3.92
CA GLU A 77 10.19 -2.32 4.61
C GLU A 77 9.14 -2.88 5.55
N PHE A 78 9.15 -4.18 5.77
CA PHE A 78 8.35 -4.83 6.82
C PHE A 78 9.11 -6.03 7.36
N ASP A 79 8.71 -6.45 8.55
CA ASP A 79 9.36 -7.53 9.30
C ASP A 79 8.36 -8.68 9.49
N LEU A 80 8.70 -9.86 9.00
CA LEU A 80 7.89 -11.07 9.16
C LEU A 80 8.33 -11.95 10.34
N GLY A 81 9.31 -11.51 11.11
CA GLY A 81 9.91 -12.25 12.22
C GLY A 81 11.44 -12.24 12.16
N PRO A 82 12.10 -12.93 13.11
CA PRO A 82 13.56 -12.93 13.21
C PRO A 82 14.23 -13.27 11.87
N ALA A 83 15.07 -12.34 11.38
CA ALA A 83 15.78 -12.42 10.10
C ALA A 83 14.90 -12.43 8.82
N GLN A 84 13.60 -12.11 8.90
CA GLN A 84 12.70 -12.03 7.74
C GLN A 84 12.27 -10.60 7.42
N LYS A 85 13.23 -9.68 7.47
CA LYS A 85 13.02 -8.32 6.99
C LYS A 85 12.97 -8.31 5.47
N LYS A 86 11.95 -7.69 4.90
CA LYS A 86 11.78 -7.51 3.45
C LYS A 86 11.80 -6.04 3.11
N ARG A 87 12.40 -5.70 1.97
CA ARG A 87 12.33 -4.39 1.33
C ARG A 87 11.73 -4.58 -0.05
N LEU A 88 10.64 -3.88 -0.33
CA LEU A 88 9.93 -3.91 -1.61
C LEU A 88 9.62 -2.48 -2.06
N SER A 89 9.25 -2.35 -3.33
CA SER A 89 8.66 -1.11 -3.82
C SER A 89 7.44 -1.37 -4.69
N LEU A 90 6.46 -0.48 -4.59
CA LEU A 90 5.32 -0.42 -5.49
C LEU A 90 5.56 0.72 -6.47
N ARG A 91 5.44 0.41 -7.76
CA ARG A 91 5.47 1.41 -8.82
C ARG A 91 4.08 1.55 -9.41
N PHE A 92 3.44 2.69 -9.15
CA PHE A 92 2.11 2.99 -9.66
C PHE A 92 2.16 3.36 -11.14
N LEU A 93 1.23 2.82 -11.93
CA LEU A 93 1.12 3.10 -13.36
C LEU A 93 0.54 4.51 -13.63
N LYS A 94 -0.26 5.02 -12.69
CA LYS A 94 -0.86 6.36 -12.69
C LYS A 94 -0.63 7.05 -11.35
N SER A 95 -0.99 8.33 -11.27
CA SER A 95 -1.02 9.03 -9.98
C SER A 95 -1.98 8.32 -9.03
N LEU A 96 -1.63 8.26 -7.74
CA LEU A 96 -2.49 7.74 -6.67
C LEU A 96 -3.82 8.51 -6.48
N GLU A 97 -3.97 9.64 -7.18
CA GLU A 97 -5.19 10.45 -7.21
C GLU A 97 -6.16 10.02 -8.31
N GLN A 98 -5.72 9.17 -9.24
CA GLN A 98 -6.49 8.73 -10.41
C GLN A 98 -6.85 7.24 -10.31
N GLU A 99 -8.12 6.93 -10.51
CA GLU A 99 -8.61 5.54 -10.60
C GLU A 99 -8.56 5.00 -12.04
N PRO A 100 -8.32 3.69 -12.25
CA PRO A 100 -7.92 2.70 -11.24
C PRO A 100 -6.46 2.90 -10.81
N VAL A 101 -6.18 2.59 -9.54
CA VAL A 101 -4.80 2.58 -9.01
C VAL A 101 -4.22 1.20 -9.24
N GLU A 102 -3.28 1.09 -10.16
CA GLU A 102 -2.55 -0.16 -10.43
C GLU A 102 -1.07 0.02 -10.14
N ALA A 103 -0.43 -1.01 -9.60
CA ALA A 103 1.00 -1.00 -9.33
C ALA A 103 1.68 -2.31 -9.72
N ASP A 104 2.92 -2.20 -10.18
CA ASP A 104 3.83 -3.34 -10.27
C ASP A 104 4.62 -3.43 -8.96
N LEU A 105 4.74 -4.64 -8.42
CA LEU A 105 5.57 -4.92 -7.25
C LEU A 105 7.01 -5.19 -7.68
N ARG A 106 7.97 -4.63 -6.94
CA ARG A 106 9.39 -4.80 -7.21
C ARG A 106 10.15 -5.21 -5.96
N ASP A 107 11.16 -6.06 -6.16
CA ASP A 107 12.08 -6.46 -5.11
C ASP A 107 13.11 -5.36 -4.76
N GLU A 108 14.02 -5.66 -3.85
CA GLU A 108 15.07 -4.74 -3.41
C GLU A 108 16.08 -4.37 -4.51
N SER A 109 16.22 -5.21 -5.54
CA SER A 109 17.07 -4.95 -6.71
C SER A 109 16.35 -4.09 -7.76
N GLY A 110 15.06 -3.79 -7.56
CA GLY A 110 14.23 -3.06 -8.50
C GLY A 110 13.67 -3.93 -9.63
N THR A 111 13.83 -5.25 -9.55
CA THR A 111 13.29 -6.22 -10.50
C THR A 111 11.79 -6.34 -10.29
N SER A 112 11.02 -6.35 -11.39
CA SER A 112 9.58 -6.56 -11.30
C SER A 112 9.29 -7.99 -10.88
N ILE A 113 8.56 -8.14 -9.78
CA ILE A 113 7.89 -9.39 -9.45
C ILE A 113 6.72 -9.48 -10.44
N PRO A 114 6.48 -10.65 -11.08
CA PRO A 114 5.46 -10.80 -12.12
C PRO A 114 4.04 -10.84 -11.52
N THR A 115 3.71 -9.83 -10.72
CA THR A 115 2.35 -9.59 -10.25
C THR A 115 1.97 -8.13 -10.41
N ARG A 116 0.70 -7.93 -10.80
CA ARG A 116 0.08 -6.61 -10.89
C ARG A 116 -0.99 -6.47 -9.83
N LEU A 117 -0.81 -5.48 -8.98
CA LEU A 117 -1.72 -5.16 -7.89
C LEU A 117 -2.75 -4.14 -8.37
N LYS A 118 -4.03 -4.50 -8.24
CA LYS A 118 -5.16 -3.58 -8.47
C LYS A 118 -5.68 -3.08 -7.13
N PHE A 119 -5.50 -1.80 -6.87
CA PHE A 119 -5.93 -1.16 -5.64
C PHE A 119 -7.36 -0.63 -5.78
N THR A 120 -8.21 -0.98 -4.81
CA THR A 120 -9.58 -0.47 -4.67
C THR A 120 -9.72 0.33 -3.37
N PRO A 121 -10.67 1.28 -3.28
CA PRO A 121 -10.90 2.00 -2.04
C PRO A 121 -11.36 1.03 -0.94
N ALA A 122 -10.78 1.12 0.25
CA ALA A 122 -11.22 0.32 1.38
C ALA A 122 -12.61 0.77 1.83
N GLY A 123 -13.56 -0.18 1.92
CA GLY A 123 -14.96 0.09 2.21
C GLY A 123 -15.87 0.12 0.97
N SER A 124 -15.30 0.04 -0.23
CA SER A 124 -16.04 -0.34 -1.43
C SER A 124 -16.26 -1.85 -1.39
N SER A 125 -17.34 -2.28 -0.73
CA SER A 125 -17.90 -3.60 -1.01
C SER A 125 -18.38 -3.59 -2.46
N PRO A 126 -18.15 -4.66 -3.26
CA PRO A 126 -18.93 -4.85 -4.48
C PRO A 126 -20.42 -4.90 -4.16
#